data_AF-A0A267ECD3-F1
#
_entry.id   AF-A0A267ECD3-F1
#
_cell.length_a   1.000
_cell.length_b   1.000
_cell.length_c   1.000
_cell.angle_alpha   90.00
_cell.angle_beta   90.00
_cell.angle_gamma   90.00
#
_symmetry.space_group_name_H-M   'P 1'
#
loop_
_entity.id
_entity.type
_entity.pdbx_description
1 polymer ?
#
loop_
_entity_poly.entity_id
_entity_poly.type
_entity_poly.pdbx_seq_one_letter_code
_entity_poly.pdbx_strand_id
1 'polypeptide(L)'
;MKGTDTGITIATVVLLSLLASVTGYRQPLVKKGNPAGNDCPKTAPWPCKSGQCLAFSFICDGRSDCIDGYDEDSALCTAKDRPASVILAGFIQRFHNWLIPGVLGEGTPKELSKLLTEEPNVRDYAAKVHLTPEQTEKLILTLEYARDGRVIDLILDGMPEEAYREAYALFGRLVQSGFLGNSNQ
;
A
#
# COMPACT_ATOMS: atom_id res chain seq x y z
N MET A 1 -40.22 57.52 -12.31
CA MET A 1 -39.66 58.38 -13.38
C MET A 1 -38.16 58.48 -13.19
N LYS A 2 -37.39 58.12 -14.25
CA LYS A 2 -35.94 58.36 -14.47
C LYS A 2 -35.01 57.61 -13.50
N GLY A 3 -34.18 56.63 -13.88
CA GLY A 3 -33.45 56.39 -15.13
C GLY A 3 -32.09 57.08 -15.09
N THR A 4 -30.99 56.34 -15.03
CA THR A 4 -29.66 56.72 -15.57
C THR A 4 -28.72 55.50 -15.53
N ASP A 5 -28.63 54.83 -16.68
CA ASP A 5 -27.48 54.00 -17.06
C ASP A 5 -26.27 54.92 -17.27
N THR A 6 -25.15 54.62 -16.61
CA THR A 6 -23.84 55.20 -16.94
C THR A 6 -23.02 54.19 -17.73
N GLY A 7 -23.04 54.36 -19.05
CA GLY A 7 -22.23 53.58 -19.98
C GLY A 7 -20.75 53.85 -19.80
N ILE A 8 -19.99 52.80 -19.50
CA ILE A 8 -18.53 52.79 -19.59
C ILE A 8 -18.17 52.74 -21.08
N THR A 9 -17.62 53.82 -21.61
CA THR A 9 -17.18 53.92 -23.00
C THR A 9 -15.92 53.07 -23.23
N ILE A 10 -15.91 52.33 -24.33
CA ILE A 10 -14.88 51.35 -24.74
C ILE A 10 -13.47 51.98 -24.90
N ALA A 11 -13.38 53.32 -24.93
CA ALA A 11 -12.13 54.06 -25.11
C ALA A 11 -11.17 54.03 -23.89
N THR A 12 -11.64 53.71 -22.67
CA THR A 12 -10.79 53.70 -21.47
C THR A 12 -10.08 52.37 -21.22
N VAL A 13 -10.50 51.28 -21.87
CA VAL A 13 -9.89 49.94 -21.70
C VAL A 13 -8.62 49.79 -22.53
N VAL A 14 -8.47 50.56 -23.61
CA VAL A 14 -7.36 50.41 -24.58
C VAL A 14 -6.03 51.01 -24.08
N LEU A 15 -6.05 51.90 -23.08
CA LEU A 15 -4.82 52.56 -22.61
C LEU A 15 -4.05 51.74 -21.56
N LEU A 16 -4.65 50.72 -20.95
CA LEU A 16 -4.02 49.87 -19.93
C LEU A 16 -3.31 48.64 -20.49
N SER A 17 -3.46 48.32 -21.78
CA SER A 17 -2.85 47.15 -22.40
C SER A 17 -1.46 47.39 -23.00
N LEU A 18 -0.94 48.62 -23.00
CA LEU A 18 0.34 48.97 -23.65
C LEU A 18 1.59 48.95 -22.74
N LEU A 19 1.49 48.56 -21.45
CA LEU A 19 2.65 48.47 -20.54
C LEU A 19 3.05 47.05 -20.09
N ALA A 20 2.40 46.00 -20.59
CA ALA A 20 2.68 44.62 -20.11
C ALA A 20 3.73 43.86 -20.95
N SER A 21 4.81 44.52 -21.41
CA SER A 21 5.81 43.91 -22.31
C SER A 21 7.20 43.65 -21.68
N VAL A 22 7.34 43.34 -20.38
CA VAL A 22 8.70 43.10 -19.82
C VAL A 22 8.87 42.01 -18.76
N THR A 23 7.92 41.11 -18.54
CA THR A 23 8.18 39.93 -17.69
C THR A 23 8.17 38.67 -18.55
N GLY A 24 9.36 38.26 -18.96
CA GLY A 24 9.61 36.90 -19.46
C GLY A 24 9.33 35.89 -18.36
N TYR A 25 8.08 35.50 -18.19
CA TYR A 25 7.71 34.30 -17.47
C TYR A 25 8.13 33.11 -18.33
N ARG A 26 9.32 32.57 -18.05
CA ARG A 26 9.60 31.17 -18.40
C ARG A 26 8.55 30.34 -17.68
N GLN A 27 7.55 29.86 -18.41
CA GLN A 27 6.78 28.71 -17.96
C GLN A 27 7.78 27.61 -17.62
N PRO A 28 7.81 27.07 -16.38
CA PRO A 28 8.53 25.84 -16.16
C PRO A 28 7.96 24.81 -17.14
N LEU A 29 8.84 24.07 -17.80
CA LEU A 29 8.46 22.96 -18.67
C LEU A 29 7.68 21.95 -17.81
N VAL A 30 6.36 22.10 -17.75
CA VAL A 30 5.47 21.04 -17.30
C VAL A 30 5.64 19.94 -18.34
N LYS A 31 6.56 19.00 -18.07
CA LYS A 31 6.68 17.79 -18.86
C LYS A 31 5.32 17.13 -18.79
N LYS A 32 4.64 17.00 -19.92
CA LYS A 32 3.47 16.13 -20.04
C LYS A 32 3.96 14.74 -19.64
N GLY A 33 3.53 14.28 -18.46
CA GLY A 33 3.82 12.94 -17.98
C GLY A 33 3.37 11.90 -19.00
N ASN A 34 4.15 10.83 -19.11
CA ASN A 34 3.83 9.69 -19.96
C ASN A 34 2.53 9.04 -19.44
N PRO A 35 1.50 8.81 -20.27
CA PRO A 35 0.19 8.30 -19.81
C PRO A 35 0.20 6.86 -19.25
N ALA A 36 1.36 6.26 -19.03
CA ALA A 36 1.51 4.86 -18.61
C ALA A 36 2.46 4.65 -17.41
N GLY A 37 2.92 5.70 -16.73
CA GLY A 37 3.82 5.56 -15.57
C GLY A 37 4.02 6.86 -14.80
N ASN A 38 4.68 6.76 -13.64
CA ASN A 38 5.14 7.94 -12.91
C ASN A 38 6.26 8.65 -13.71
N ASP A 39 6.56 9.91 -13.36
CA ASP A 39 7.58 10.72 -14.06
C ASP A 39 9.03 10.31 -13.75
N CYS A 40 9.22 9.22 -13.00
CA CYS A 40 10.54 8.76 -12.58
C CYS A 40 11.25 7.92 -13.66
N PRO A 41 12.59 8.05 -13.78
CA PRO A 41 13.36 7.26 -14.73
C PRO A 41 13.42 5.79 -14.32
N LYS A 42 13.63 4.89 -15.29
CA LYS A 42 13.73 3.43 -15.03
C LYS A 42 14.81 3.05 -14.01
N THR A 43 15.88 3.83 -13.91
CA THR A 43 16.99 3.60 -12.95
C THR A 43 16.63 3.96 -11.51
N ALA A 44 15.62 4.81 -11.32
CA ALA A 44 15.14 5.24 -10.01
C ALA A 44 13.61 5.38 -10.07
N PRO A 45 12.86 4.27 -10.15
CA PRO A 45 11.44 4.30 -10.52
C PRO A 45 10.50 4.69 -9.38
N TRP A 46 10.97 4.92 -8.16
CA TRP A 46 10.13 5.19 -6.99
C TRP A 46 10.03 6.69 -6.68
N PRO A 47 8.83 7.29 -6.71
CA PRO A 47 8.65 8.72 -6.43
C PRO A 47 8.49 9.00 -4.93
N CYS A 48 9.31 9.88 -4.38
CA CYS A 48 9.09 10.54 -3.09
C CYS A 48 7.91 11.53 -3.19
N LYS A 49 7.25 11.86 -2.06
CA LYS A 49 6.20 12.90 -2.08
C LYS A 49 6.82 14.30 -2.28
N SER A 50 8.09 14.45 -1.91
CA SER A 50 8.94 15.61 -2.22
C SER A 50 9.24 15.79 -3.72
N GLY A 51 8.95 14.80 -4.57
CA GLY A 51 9.19 14.81 -6.01
C GLY A 51 10.54 14.27 -6.46
N GLN A 52 11.40 13.81 -5.54
CA GLN A 52 12.61 13.05 -5.86
C GLN A 52 12.25 11.64 -6.35
N CYS A 53 13.18 11.00 -7.06
CA CYS A 53 13.03 9.64 -7.56
C CYS A 53 14.17 8.77 -7.03
N LEU A 54 13.84 7.64 -6.41
CA LEU A 54 14.77 6.70 -5.78
C LEU A 54 14.77 5.33 -6.48
N ALA A 55 15.90 4.64 -6.38
CA ALA A 55 15.97 3.21 -6.67
C ALA A 55 15.32 2.42 -5.52
N PHE A 56 14.76 1.25 -5.81
CA PHE A 56 14.11 0.40 -4.79
C PHE A 56 15.05 -0.02 -3.64
N SER A 57 16.37 0.00 -3.88
CA SER A 57 17.37 -0.29 -2.85
C SER A 57 17.43 0.74 -1.72
N PHE A 58 16.91 1.95 -1.94
CA PHE A 58 16.87 3.06 -0.97
C PHE A 58 15.52 3.16 -0.24
N ILE A 59 14.60 2.22 -0.46
CA ILE A 59 13.32 2.24 0.23
C ILE A 59 13.44 1.35 1.45
N CYS A 60 13.19 1.87 2.65
CA CYS A 60 13.28 1.11 3.90
C CYS A 60 14.66 0.47 4.09
N ASP A 61 15.71 1.26 3.89
CA ASP A 61 17.11 0.85 4.08
C ASP A 61 17.71 1.38 5.40
N GLY A 62 16.91 2.15 6.17
CA GLY A 62 17.29 2.73 7.45
C GLY A 62 17.89 4.13 7.33
N ARG A 63 17.86 4.75 6.14
CA ARG A 63 18.32 6.12 5.90
C ARG A 63 17.27 6.91 5.13
N SER A 64 17.07 8.15 5.53
CA SER A 64 16.17 9.07 4.81
C SER A 64 16.86 9.59 3.55
N ASP A 65 16.50 9.05 2.40
CA ASP A 65 16.94 9.48 1.07
C ASP A 65 15.93 10.44 0.41
N CYS A 66 14.64 10.33 0.75
CA CYS A 66 13.69 11.39 0.43
C CYS A 66 13.87 12.59 1.40
N ILE A 67 13.71 13.81 0.90
CA ILE A 67 13.72 15.05 1.72
C ILE A 67 12.63 15.04 2.79
N ASP A 68 11.49 14.40 2.49
CA ASP A 68 10.37 14.24 3.42
C ASP A 68 10.47 12.96 4.27
N GLY A 69 11.51 12.14 4.07
CA GLY A 69 11.70 10.84 4.71
C GLY A 69 10.64 9.80 4.38
N TYR A 70 9.87 9.99 3.31
CA TYR A 70 8.76 9.09 2.98
C TYR A 70 9.21 7.66 2.66
N ASP A 71 10.42 7.50 2.14
CA ASP A 71 11.07 6.21 1.89
C ASP A 71 11.26 5.34 3.15
N GLU A 72 11.24 5.95 4.34
CA GLU A 72 11.35 5.29 5.64
C GLU A 72 10.02 5.34 6.44
N ASP A 73 8.91 5.68 5.79
CA ASP A 73 7.59 5.68 6.41
C ASP A 73 7.20 4.26 6.86
N SER A 74 6.73 4.11 8.10
CA SER A 74 6.45 2.80 8.69
C SER A 74 5.36 2.02 7.94
N ALA A 75 4.35 2.69 7.40
CA ALA A 75 3.30 2.04 6.62
C ALA A 75 3.83 1.61 5.25
N LEU A 76 4.72 2.41 4.63
CA LEU A 76 5.41 2.02 3.40
C LEU A 76 6.28 0.77 3.61
N CYS A 77 7.10 0.76 4.66
CA CYS A 77 8.00 -0.36 4.94
C CYS A 77 7.25 -1.64 5.29
N THR A 78 6.17 -1.51 6.08
CA THR A 78 5.26 -2.63 6.34
C THR A 78 4.71 -3.20 5.03
N ALA A 79 4.24 -2.35 4.11
CA ALA A 79 3.71 -2.80 2.83
C ALA A 79 4.77 -3.45 1.93
N LYS A 80 6.02 -2.95 1.93
CA LYS A 80 7.16 -3.53 1.19
C LYS A 80 7.44 -4.97 1.64
N ASP A 81 7.38 -5.23 2.94
CA ASP A 81 7.78 -6.53 3.50
C ASP A 81 6.70 -7.61 3.33
N ARG A 82 5.43 -7.22 3.16
CA ARG A 82 4.32 -8.15 2.91
C ARG A 82 4.43 -8.91 1.59
N PRO A 83 3.86 -10.14 1.53
CA PRO A 83 3.79 -10.88 0.28
C PRO A 83 2.91 -10.16 -0.75
N ALA A 84 3.20 -10.33 -2.04
CA ALA A 84 2.33 -9.80 -3.09
C ALA A 84 0.95 -10.48 -3.02
N SER A 85 -0.12 -9.68 -3.01
CA SER A 85 -1.50 -10.17 -2.87
C SER A 85 -1.86 -11.23 -3.89
N VAL A 86 -1.38 -11.12 -5.14
CA VAL A 86 -1.61 -12.13 -6.19
C VAL A 86 -0.99 -13.49 -5.87
N ILE A 87 0.20 -13.52 -5.27
CA ILE A 87 0.87 -14.76 -4.88
C ILE A 87 0.11 -15.39 -3.71
N LEU A 88 -0.24 -14.57 -2.72
CA LEU A 88 -1.02 -15.00 -1.56
C LEU A 88 -2.40 -15.51 -1.97
N ALA A 89 -3.08 -14.84 -2.91
CA ALA A 89 -4.37 -15.29 -3.45
C ALA A 89 -4.27 -16.67 -4.10
N GLY A 90 -3.21 -16.92 -4.88
CA GLY A 90 -2.96 -18.21 -5.52
C GLY A 90 -2.73 -19.33 -4.51
N PHE A 91 -1.99 -19.04 -3.43
CA PHE A 91 -1.80 -19.97 -2.32
C PHE A 91 -3.13 -20.27 -1.59
N ILE A 92 -3.88 -19.23 -1.21
CA ILE A 92 -5.18 -19.38 -0.54
C ILE A 92 -6.14 -20.18 -1.41
N GLN A 93 -6.16 -19.95 -2.73
CA GLN A 93 -7.01 -20.70 -3.66
C GLN A 93 -6.66 -22.19 -3.69
N ARG A 94 -5.38 -22.56 -3.68
CA ARG A 94 -4.95 -23.96 -3.69
C ARG A 94 -5.32 -24.68 -2.38
N PHE A 95 -5.14 -24.01 -1.24
CA PHE A 95 -5.34 -24.59 0.09
C PHE A 95 -6.61 -24.09 0.79
N HIS A 96 -7.62 -23.71 0.01
CA HIS A 96 -8.85 -23.10 0.54
C HIS A 96 -9.57 -24.01 1.54
N ASN A 97 -9.55 -25.33 1.37
CA ASN A 97 -10.17 -26.26 2.32
C ASN A 97 -9.57 -26.19 3.73
N TRP A 98 -8.29 -25.86 3.86
CA TRP A 98 -7.63 -25.67 5.15
C TRP A 98 -7.85 -24.24 5.68
N LEU A 99 -7.77 -23.26 4.78
CA LEU A 99 -7.72 -21.86 5.14
C LEU A 99 -9.10 -21.21 5.33
N ILE A 100 -10.11 -21.61 4.55
CA ILE A 100 -11.43 -20.97 4.47
C ILE A 100 -12.52 -21.98 4.85
N PRO A 101 -13.39 -21.67 5.83
CA PRO A 101 -13.35 -20.50 6.72
C PRO A 101 -12.39 -20.70 7.91
N GLY A 102 -11.66 -21.82 7.95
CA GLY A 102 -11.05 -22.36 9.17
C GLY A 102 -9.95 -21.53 9.81
N VAL A 103 -9.17 -20.76 9.04
CA VAL A 103 -8.05 -19.93 9.52
C VAL A 103 -8.27 -18.46 9.17
N LEU A 104 -8.76 -18.19 7.97
CA LEU A 104 -8.86 -16.83 7.41
C LEU A 104 -10.28 -16.24 7.49
N GLY A 105 -11.26 -17.01 7.97
CA GLY A 105 -12.67 -16.61 7.93
C GLY A 105 -13.29 -16.73 6.55
N GLU A 106 -14.52 -16.24 6.41
CA GLU A 106 -15.31 -16.30 5.18
C GLU A 106 -14.84 -15.26 4.16
N GLY A 107 -14.77 -15.64 2.89
CA GLY A 107 -14.44 -14.72 1.80
C GLY A 107 -13.77 -15.41 0.61
N THR A 108 -13.60 -14.69 -0.49
CA THR A 108 -12.86 -15.22 -1.65
C THR A 108 -11.34 -15.11 -1.43
N PRO A 109 -10.52 -15.98 -2.05
CA PRO A 109 -9.06 -15.89 -1.95
C PRO A 109 -8.49 -14.53 -2.32
N LYS A 110 -9.11 -13.82 -3.28
CA LYS A 110 -8.70 -12.48 -3.70
C LYS A 110 -9.03 -11.41 -2.66
N GLU A 111 -10.20 -11.50 -2.01
CA GLU A 111 -10.58 -10.56 -0.95
C GLU A 111 -9.72 -10.76 0.30
N LEU A 112 -9.57 -12.01 0.75
CA LEU A 112 -8.80 -12.33 1.94
C LEU A 112 -7.31 -11.99 1.76
N SER A 113 -6.71 -12.34 0.62
CA SER A 113 -5.32 -11.95 0.33
C SER A 113 -5.13 -10.44 0.31
N LYS A 114 -6.05 -9.69 -0.29
CA LYS A 114 -6.01 -8.22 -0.30
C LYS A 114 -6.02 -7.67 1.12
N LEU A 115 -6.98 -8.11 1.95
CA LEU A 115 -7.09 -7.68 3.34
C LEU A 115 -5.84 -8.03 4.16
N LEU A 116 -5.31 -9.26 4.05
CA LEU A 116 -4.06 -9.64 4.71
C LEU A 116 -2.89 -8.74 4.31
N THR A 117 -2.85 -8.28 3.06
CA THR A 117 -1.76 -7.41 2.57
C THR A 117 -1.96 -5.93 2.83
N GLU A 118 -3.19 -5.46 3.07
CA GLU A 118 -3.51 -4.03 3.20
C GLU A 118 -3.79 -3.63 4.65
N GLU A 119 -4.41 -4.49 5.47
CA GLU A 119 -4.75 -4.13 6.85
C GLU A 119 -3.51 -3.93 7.72
N PRO A 120 -3.47 -2.93 8.62
CA PRO A 120 -2.28 -2.65 9.42
C PRO A 120 -1.84 -3.83 10.29
N ASN A 121 -2.80 -4.52 10.92
CA ASN A 121 -2.54 -5.62 11.83
C ASN A 121 -3.67 -6.67 11.81
N VAL A 122 -3.43 -7.77 12.52
CA VAL A 122 -4.34 -8.91 12.62
C VAL A 122 -5.70 -8.56 13.25
N ARG A 123 -5.77 -7.56 14.13
CA ARG A 123 -7.04 -7.15 14.76
C ARG A 123 -7.93 -6.42 13.76
N ASP A 124 -7.34 -5.53 12.95
CA ASP A 124 -8.06 -4.82 11.88
C ASP A 124 -8.56 -5.81 10.81
N TYR A 125 -7.73 -6.79 10.46
CA TYR A 125 -8.14 -7.89 9.59
C TYR A 125 -9.31 -8.70 10.17
N ALA A 126 -9.17 -9.16 11.42
CA ALA A 126 -10.19 -9.96 12.10
C ALA A 126 -11.52 -9.21 12.19
N ALA A 127 -11.50 -7.91 12.47
CA ALA A 127 -12.69 -7.08 12.51
C ALA A 127 -13.38 -6.99 11.13
N LYS A 128 -12.61 -6.87 10.03
CA LYS A 128 -13.16 -6.76 8.67
C LYS A 128 -13.77 -8.05 8.13
N VAL A 129 -13.19 -9.20 8.48
CA VAL A 129 -13.74 -10.52 8.06
C VAL A 129 -14.61 -11.17 9.13
N HIS A 130 -14.90 -10.42 10.21
CA HIS A 130 -15.77 -10.82 11.31
C HIS A 130 -15.35 -12.13 12.01
N LEU A 131 -14.05 -12.29 12.28
CA LEU A 131 -13.56 -13.44 13.06
C LEU A 131 -14.05 -13.38 14.50
N THR A 132 -14.38 -14.54 15.06
CA THR A 132 -14.52 -14.67 16.52
C THR A 132 -13.15 -14.57 17.21
N PRO A 133 -13.11 -14.36 18.55
CA PRO A 133 -11.86 -14.40 19.30
C PRO A 133 -11.07 -15.71 19.09
N GLU A 134 -11.77 -16.84 19.07
CA GLU A 134 -11.15 -18.16 18.87
C GLU A 134 -10.59 -18.32 17.44
N GLN A 135 -11.30 -17.82 16.43
CA GLN A 135 -10.78 -17.82 15.06
C GLN A 135 -9.57 -16.88 14.92
N THR A 136 -9.59 -15.75 15.62
CA THR A 136 -8.47 -14.79 15.63
C THR A 136 -7.23 -15.41 16.29
N GLU A 137 -7.41 -16.11 17.41
CA GLU A 137 -6.32 -16.85 18.07
C GLU A 137 -5.76 -17.95 17.15
N LYS A 138 -6.63 -18.72 16.50
CA LYS A 138 -6.21 -19.74 15.53
C LYS A 138 -5.41 -19.14 14.36
N LEU A 139 -5.83 -17.98 13.84
CA LEU A 139 -5.09 -17.25 12.82
C LEU A 139 -3.70 -16.86 13.32
N ILE A 140 -3.61 -16.25 14.51
CA ILE A 140 -2.34 -15.84 15.11
C ILE A 140 -1.41 -17.04 15.26
N LEU A 141 -1.87 -18.13 15.87
CA LEU A 141 -1.09 -19.36 16.05
C LEU A 141 -0.63 -19.96 14.72
N THR A 142 -1.51 -20.03 13.72
CA THR A 142 -1.14 -20.54 12.38
C THR A 142 -0.01 -19.72 11.76
N LEU A 143 -0.09 -18.39 11.88
CA LEU A 143 0.94 -17.49 11.36
C LEU A 143 2.26 -17.62 12.13
N GLU A 144 2.21 -17.73 13.46
CA GLU A 144 3.39 -17.94 14.31
C GLU A 144 4.06 -19.29 14.05
N TYR A 145 3.28 -20.37 13.95
CA TYR A 145 3.81 -21.69 13.64
C TYR A 145 4.49 -21.73 12.27
N ALA A 146 3.90 -21.05 11.28
CA ALA A 146 4.51 -20.92 9.97
C ALA A 146 5.81 -20.12 10.02
N ARG A 147 5.88 -19.00 10.76
CA ARG A 147 7.12 -18.23 10.96
C ARG A 147 8.22 -19.08 11.62
N ASP A 148 7.86 -19.82 12.65
CA ASP A 148 8.80 -20.56 13.51
C ASP A 148 9.17 -21.95 12.96
N GLY A 149 8.60 -22.35 11.82
CA GLY A 149 8.84 -23.67 11.23
C GLY A 149 8.26 -24.83 12.05
N ARG A 150 7.21 -24.56 12.84
CA ARG A 150 6.48 -25.53 13.66
C ARG A 150 5.54 -26.38 12.79
N VAL A 151 6.13 -27.19 11.92
CA VAL A 151 5.41 -27.98 10.90
C VAL A 151 4.41 -28.97 11.50
N ILE A 152 4.76 -29.59 12.63
CA ILE A 152 3.90 -30.60 13.27
C ILE A 152 2.60 -29.96 13.75
N ASP A 153 2.68 -28.79 14.39
CA ASP A 153 1.50 -28.06 14.88
C ASP A 153 0.58 -27.63 13.74
N LEU A 154 1.16 -27.16 12.63
CA LEU A 154 0.38 -26.83 11.42
C LEU A 154 -0.35 -28.05 10.85
N ILE A 155 0.32 -29.20 10.76
CA ILE A 155 -0.29 -30.44 10.26
C ILE A 155 -1.41 -30.90 11.20
N LEU A 156 -1.23 -30.80 12.52
CA LEU A 156 -2.27 -31.10 13.49
C LEU A 156 -3.48 -30.16 13.36
N ASP A 157 -3.25 -28.92 12.95
CA ASP A 157 -4.28 -27.92 12.63
C ASP A 157 -4.86 -28.06 11.21
N GLY A 158 -4.55 -29.16 10.51
CA GLY A 158 -5.14 -29.52 9.24
C GLY A 158 -4.41 -28.97 8.00
N MET A 159 -3.18 -28.48 8.16
CA MET A 159 -2.36 -28.06 7.02
C MET A 159 -1.98 -29.28 6.15
N PRO A 160 -2.23 -29.23 4.83
CA PRO A 160 -1.69 -30.22 3.89
C PRO A 160 -0.15 -30.20 3.87
N GLU A 161 0.51 -31.36 3.84
CA GLU A 161 1.97 -31.46 3.89
C GLU A 161 2.65 -30.64 2.78
N GLU A 162 2.06 -30.63 1.58
CA GLU A 162 2.56 -29.88 0.43
C GLU A 162 2.47 -28.35 0.59
N ALA A 163 1.63 -27.86 1.52
CA ALA A 163 1.46 -26.43 1.76
C ALA A 163 2.62 -25.83 2.57
N TYR A 164 3.39 -26.65 3.30
CA TYR A 164 4.35 -26.19 4.32
C TYR A 164 5.35 -25.15 3.79
N ARG A 165 6.01 -25.42 2.65
CA ARG A 165 7.04 -24.53 2.11
C ARG A 165 6.48 -23.16 1.74
N GLU A 166 5.28 -23.13 1.17
CA GLU A 166 4.61 -21.89 0.78
C GLU A 166 4.04 -21.16 1.99
N ALA A 167 3.44 -21.89 2.94
CA ALA A 167 2.96 -21.34 4.20
C ALA A 167 4.10 -20.66 4.97
N TYR A 168 5.23 -21.35 5.14
CA TYR A 168 6.44 -20.80 5.77
C TYR A 168 6.88 -19.48 5.09
N ALA A 169 6.98 -19.48 3.76
CA ALA A 169 7.44 -18.31 3.01
C ALA A 169 6.45 -17.13 3.05
N LEU A 170 5.15 -17.38 2.91
CA LEU A 170 4.13 -16.33 2.79
C LEU A 170 3.69 -15.82 4.15
N PHE A 171 3.35 -16.70 5.08
CA PHE A 171 2.93 -16.32 6.42
C PHE A 171 4.11 -15.81 7.26
N GLY A 172 5.31 -16.38 7.09
CA GLY A 172 6.52 -15.85 7.72
C GLY A 172 6.76 -14.38 7.35
N ARG A 173 6.64 -14.02 6.07
CA ARG A 173 6.73 -12.62 5.62
C ARG A 173 5.64 -11.73 6.19
N LEU A 174 4.41 -12.23 6.28
CA LEU A 174 3.30 -11.49 6.89
C LEU A 174 3.60 -11.17 8.36
N VAL A 175 4.09 -12.13 9.14
CA VAL A 175 4.46 -11.89 10.54
C VAL A 175 5.66 -10.96 10.66
N GLN A 176 6.70 -11.15 9.83
CA GLN A 176 7.90 -10.31 9.83
C GLN A 176 7.61 -8.85 9.46
N SER A 177 6.56 -8.58 8.67
CA SER A 177 6.10 -7.22 8.39
C SER A 177 5.44 -6.54 9.60
N GLY A 178 5.38 -7.19 10.77
CA GLY A 178 4.71 -6.66 11.96
C GLY A 178 3.19 -6.86 11.99
N PHE A 179 2.62 -7.70 11.11
CA PHE A 179 1.15 -7.88 11.02
C PHE A 179 0.50 -8.35 12.33
N LEU A 180 1.19 -9.15 13.15
CA LEU A 180 0.64 -9.58 14.44
C LEU A 180 0.62 -8.47 15.50
N GLY A 181 1.27 -7.33 15.23
CA GLY A 181 1.52 -6.28 16.22
C GLY A 181 2.53 -6.70 17.29
N ASN A 182 2.83 -5.79 18.22
CA ASN A 182 3.57 -6.15 19.42
C ASN A 182 2.64 -6.94 20.34
N SER A 183 3.03 -8.14 20.76
CA SER A 183 2.28 -9.03 21.68
C SER A 183 2.04 -8.44 23.09
N ASN A 184 2.35 -7.16 23.31
CA ASN A 184 2.29 -6.44 24.58
C ASN A 184 1.34 -5.23 24.52
N GLN A 185 0.13 -5.40 23.98
CA GLN A 185 -0.94 -4.41 24.16
C GLN A 185 -2.34 -5.03 24.28
#